data_AF-A0A970Z4N9-F1
#
_entry.id   AF-A0A970Z4N9-F1
#
_cell.length_a   1.000
_cell.length_b   1.000
_cell.length_c   1.000
_cell.angle_alpha   90.00
_cell.angle_beta   90.00
_cell.angle_gamma   90.00
#
_symmetry.space_group_name_H-M   'P 1'
#
loop_
_entity.id
_entity.type
_entity.pdbx_description
1 polymer ?
#
loop_
_entity_poly.entity_id
_entity_poly.type
_entity_poly.pdbx_seq_one_letter_code
_entity_poly.pdbx_strand_id
1 'polypeptide(L)'
;MWRQSNHRSQVEVAALLNVSQQQLSQWENGHRQVTLEQRRRIVSVLGISPEELGLAPRGGAFAPPDAPSEVVASQLAWRGERRWLNQHRSELARLAVRIYAEDLRVPRSPLIASPDWQLSQPVELGSLALELDEGPQRVVVDGSEPEAAALLPLRSPGRRFDRYTAAIRHLDPPQLFESRPSYRLLSGVPTRSRLRFGMGAYFDKLDVSEALGHELAAVCTELGGVPESPAALEGRLPFRELLGDPFDTQRRAVIPAVTTLTLRLRRYPAAPSFLLHWRDPAKVATAAGIYDVVPAGEFQPSSVALWDRRCDFDLWRNIVREYSEELLGTPEHDGTRTQPIDYEGWP
;
A
#
# COMPACT_ATOMS: atom_id res chain seq x y z
N MET A 1 8.69 29.35 7.54
CA MET A 1 7.93 29.35 6.26
C MET A 1 7.08 28.08 6.08
N TRP A 2 7.61 26.86 6.24
CA TRP A 2 6.86 25.59 6.08
C TRP A 2 5.48 25.56 6.76
N ARG A 3 5.40 25.99 8.03
CA ARG A 3 4.16 25.99 8.82
C ARG A 3 3.05 26.83 8.18
N GLN A 4 3.39 28.00 7.66
CA GLN A 4 2.43 28.91 7.02
C GLN A 4 1.94 28.32 5.69
N SER A 5 2.84 27.72 4.90
CA SER A 5 2.51 27.05 3.63
C SER A 5 1.66 25.79 3.80
N ASN A 6 1.64 25.19 4.98
CA ASN A 6 0.84 23.99 5.30
C ASN A 6 -0.36 24.31 6.21
N HIS A 7 -0.69 25.59 6.41
CA HIS A 7 -1.80 26.07 7.25
C HIS A 7 -1.82 25.48 8.68
N ARG A 8 -0.65 25.19 9.27
CA ARG A 8 -0.55 24.62 10.61
C ARG A 8 -0.34 25.68 11.69
N SER A 9 -0.89 25.45 12.88
CA SER A 9 -0.60 26.30 14.04
C SER A 9 0.75 25.94 14.65
N GLN A 10 1.34 26.89 15.39
CA GLN A 10 2.64 26.65 16.04
C GLN A 10 2.54 25.58 17.14
N VAL A 11 1.37 25.46 17.78
CA VAL A 11 1.07 24.44 18.79
C VAL A 11 1.08 23.04 18.16
N GLU A 12 0.44 22.88 17.00
CA GLU A 12 0.38 21.60 16.28
C GLU A 12 1.77 21.12 15.86
N VAL A 13 2.57 22.01 15.26
CA VAL A 13 3.92 21.66 14.81
C VAL A 13 4.86 21.36 15.98
N ALA A 14 4.71 22.07 17.10
CA ALA A 14 5.49 21.82 18.30
C ALA A 14 5.15 20.44 18.91
N ALA A 15 3.86 20.08 18.93
CA ALA A 15 3.41 18.76 19.37
C ALA A 15 3.96 17.63 18.49
N LEU A 16 3.91 17.79 17.15
CA LEU A 16 4.48 16.81 16.21
C LEU A 16 5.97 16.57 16.46
N LEU A 17 6.72 17.64 16.70
CA LEU A 17 8.16 17.58 16.96
C LEU A 17 8.53 17.18 18.40
N ASN A 18 7.54 17.01 19.28
CA ASN A 18 7.71 16.83 20.72
C ASN A 18 8.60 17.90 21.36
N VAL A 19 8.34 19.17 21.04
CA VAL A 19 9.01 20.34 21.62
C VAL A 19 7.98 21.33 22.14
N SER A 20 8.40 22.29 22.98
CA SER A 20 7.47 23.34 23.41
C SER A 20 7.18 24.34 22.29
N GLN A 21 6.00 24.96 22.31
CA GLN A 21 5.65 26.04 21.38
C GLN A 21 6.68 27.17 21.43
N GLN A 22 7.17 27.50 22.63
CA GLN A 22 8.21 28.51 22.82
C GLN A 22 9.53 28.13 22.12
N GLN A 23 9.92 26.86 22.20
CA GLN A 23 11.13 26.35 21.54
C GLN A 23 11.00 26.42 20.01
N LEU A 24 9.84 26.02 19.47
CA LEU A 24 9.58 26.15 18.04
C LEU A 24 9.60 27.61 17.59
N SER A 25 9.06 28.54 18.39
CA SER A 25 9.11 29.98 18.10
C SER A 25 10.53 30.53 18.03
N GLN A 26 11.40 30.09 18.94
CA GLN A 26 12.81 30.48 18.92
C GLN A 26 13.56 29.94 17.69
N TRP A 27 13.16 28.77 17.17
CA TRP A 27 13.69 28.24 15.92
C TRP A 27 13.21 29.02 14.70
N GLU A 28 11.90 29.30 14.61
CA GLU A 28 11.31 30.04 13.48
C GLU A 28 11.84 31.48 13.37
N ASN A 29 12.13 32.12 14.50
CA ASN A 29 12.63 33.50 14.55
C ASN A 29 14.17 33.59 14.58
N GLY A 30 14.89 32.47 14.49
CA GLY A 30 16.36 32.45 14.46
C GLY A 30 17.05 32.77 15.79
N HIS A 31 16.32 32.90 16.90
CA HIS A 31 16.87 33.16 18.23
C HIS A 31 17.60 31.95 18.85
N ARG A 32 17.32 30.73 18.36
CA ARG A 32 18.00 29.51 18.80
C ARG A 32 18.37 28.62 17.62
N GLN A 33 19.64 28.25 17.55
CA GLN A 33 20.16 27.30 16.56
C GLN A 33 19.53 25.92 16.73
N VAL A 34 19.06 25.34 15.62
CA VAL A 34 18.52 23.97 15.57
C VAL A 34 19.69 23.00 15.39
N THR A 35 19.83 22.03 16.30
CA THR A 35 20.91 21.04 16.25
C THR A 35 20.75 20.08 15.07
N LEU A 36 21.82 19.37 14.70
CA LEU A 36 21.78 18.39 13.60
C LEU A 36 20.74 17.28 13.83
N GLU A 37 20.63 16.78 15.06
CA GLU A 37 19.64 15.78 15.45
C GLU A 37 18.21 16.32 15.34
N GLN A 38 17.99 17.56 15.78
CA GLN A 38 16.69 18.23 15.66
C GLN A 38 16.33 18.48 14.20
N ARG A 39 17.28 18.89 13.35
CA ARG A 39 17.05 19.03 11.90
C ARG A 39 16.65 17.69 11.28
N ARG A 40 17.34 16.59 11.60
CA ARG A 40 16.98 15.24 11.13
C ARG A 40 15.58 14.83 11.58
N ARG A 41 15.23 15.14 12.83
CA ARG A 41 13.88 14.90 13.36
C ARG A 41 12.83 15.75 12.65
N ILE A 42 13.13 17.01 12.34
CA ILE A 42 12.22 17.87 11.57
C ILE A 42 12.03 17.34 10.15
N VAL A 43 13.10 16.88 9.49
CA VAL A 43 13.00 16.17 8.21
C VAL A 43 12.10 14.94 8.33
N SER A 44 12.33 14.08 9.33
CA SER A 44 11.57 12.83 9.45
C SER A 44 10.10 13.06 9.85
N VAL A 45 9.82 14.07 10.66
CA VAL A 45 8.48 14.31 11.23
C VAL A 45 7.66 15.26 10.35
N LEU A 46 8.25 16.34 9.84
CA LEU A 46 7.55 17.32 9.01
C LEU A 46 7.74 17.06 7.51
N GLY A 47 8.62 16.12 7.13
CA GLY A 47 8.88 15.81 5.73
C GLY A 47 9.43 16.99 4.94
N ILE A 48 10.11 17.92 5.64
CA ILE A 48 10.89 19.01 5.05
C ILE A 48 12.10 18.38 4.35
N SER A 49 12.45 18.86 3.16
CA SER A 49 13.62 18.34 2.45
C SER A 49 14.88 18.48 3.34
N PRO A 50 15.78 17.48 3.36
CA PRO A 50 17.04 17.60 4.09
C PRO A 50 17.79 18.90 3.75
N GLU A 51 17.73 19.30 2.49
CA GLU A 51 18.37 20.49 1.92
C GLU A 51 17.84 21.80 2.52
N GLU A 52 16.53 21.94 2.71
CA GLU A 52 15.92 23.11 3.36
C GLU A 52 16.39 23.32 4.81
N LEU A 53 16.91 22.27 5.45
CA LEU A 53 17.49 22.34 6.79
C LEU A 53 19.02 22.20 6.78
N GLY A 54 19.67 22.28 5.61
CA GLY A 54 21.12 22.21 5.45
C GLY A 54 21.71 20.83 5.77
N LEU A 55 20.94 19.75 5.53
CA LEU A 55 21.37 18.37 5.66
C LEU A 55 21.62 17.76 4.28
N ALA A 56 22.68 16.96 4.15
CA ALA A 56 22.92 16.17 2.95
C ALA A 56 21.87 15.03 2.82
N PRO A 57 21.33 14.76 1.62
CA PRO A 57 20.41 13.64 1.41
C PRO A 57 21.10 12.30 1.68
N ARG A 58 20.39 11.38 2.36
CA ARG A 58 20.85 9.99 2.50
C ARG A 58 20.41 9.20 1.28
N GLY A 59 21.35 8.93 0.38
CA GLY A 59 21.24 7.90 -0.67
C GLY A 59 20.11 8.10 -1.68
N GLY A 60 20.41 8.77 -2.79
CA GLY A 60 19.51 8.87 -3.94
C GLY A 60 19.79 10.16 -4.71
N ALA A 61 20.06 10.01 -6.02
CA ALA A 61 20.45 11.03 -7.00
C ALA A 61 20.18 12.51 -6.64
N PHE A 62 21.24 13.31 -6.74
CA PHE A 62 21.20 14.77 -6.82
C PHE A 62 19.99 15.23 -7.65
N ALA A 63 19.04 15.92 -7.04
CA ALA A 63 18.26 16.90 -7.78
C ALA A 63 19.25 18.00 -8.19
N PRO A 64 19.37 18.35 -9.49
CA PRO A 64 20.20 19.47 -9.88
C PRO A 64 19.70 20.73 -9.14
N PRO A 65 20.60 21.63 -8.68
CA PRO A 65 20.22 22.89 -8.04
C PRO A 65 19.32 23.81 -8.91
N ASP A 66 19.10 23.43 -10.18
CA ASP A 66 18.27 24.13 -11.17
C ASP A 66 16.96 23.39 -11.54
N ALA A 67 16.49 22.43 -10.74
CA ALA A 67 15.19 21.81 -11.00
C ALA A 67 14.09 22.89 -11.07
N PRO A 68 13.37 23.05 -12.20
CA PRO A 68 12.43 24.16 -12.35
C PRO A 68 11.37 24.14 -11.25
N SER A 69 11.00 25.32 -10.75
CA SER A 69 10.13 25.48 -9.58
C SER A 69 8.81 24.70 -9.69
N GLU A 70 8.29 24.53 -10.91
CA GLU A 70 7.10 23.72 -11.20
C GLU A 70 7.28 22.22 -10.88
N VAL A 71 8.46 21.64 -11.13
CA VAL A 71 8.74 20.22 -10.87
C VAL A 71 8.80 19.99 -9.37
N VAL A 72 9.49 20.88 -8.65
CA VAL A 72 9.59 20.81 -7.19
C VAL A 72 8.21 20.97 -6.55
N ALA A 73 7.42 21.95 -6.98
CA ALA A 73 6.06 22.16 -6.49
C ALA A 73 5.15 20.95 -6.74
N SER A 74 5.19 20.38 -7.95
CA SER A 74 4.42 19.18 -8.31
C SER A 74 4.79 17.98 -7.45
N GLN A 75 6.09 17.73 -7.22
CA GLN A 75 6.54 16.62 -6.38
C GLN A 75 6.20 16.82 -4.89
N LEU A 76 6.26 18.06 -4.40
CA LEU A 76 5.87 18.39 -3.02
C LEU A 76 4.36 18.20 -2.80
N ALA A 77 3.53 18.64 -3.73
CA ALA A 77 2.08 18.43 -3.68
C ALA A 77 1.74 16.93 -3.62
N TRP A 78 2.31 16.15 -4.54
CA TRP A 78 2.10 14.71 -4.60
C TRP A 78 2.56 13.98 -3.32
N ARG A 79 3.70 14.36 -2.74
CA ARG A 79 4.15 13.84 -1.43
C ARG A 79 3.19 14.22 -0.31
N GLY A 80 2.65 15.44 -0.34
CA GLY A 80 1.63 15.92 0.61
C GLY A 80 0.38 15.05 0.58
N GLU A 81 -0.18 14.82 -0.61
CA GLU A 81 -1.36 13.99 -0.84
C GLU A 81 -1.13 12.55 -0.40
N ARG A 82 0.02 11.94 -0.72
CA ARG A 82 0.34 10.57 -0.25
C ARG A 82 0.50 10.46 1.25
N ARG A 83 1.11 11.45 1.90
CA ARG A 83 1.16 11.48 3.36
C ARG A 83 -0.24 11.57 3.96
N TRP A 84 -1.10 12.39 3.38
CA TRP A 84 -2.49 12.51 3.83
C TRP A 84 -3.27 11.21 3.62
N LEU A 85 -3.13 10.57 2.46
CA LEU A 85 -3.65 9.22 2.18
C LEU A 85 -3.24 8.24 3.27
N ASN A 86 -1.93 8.15 3.58
CA ASN A 86 -1.41 7.23 4.58
C ASN A 86 -1.95 7.50 6.00
N GLN A 87 -2.19 8.75 6.35
CA GLN A 87 -2.74 9.14 7.66
C GLN A 87 -4.24 8.85 7.77
N HIS A 88 -4.99 8.88 6.67
CA HIS A 88 -6.45 8.78 6.66
C HIS A 88 -6.97 7.49 5.99
N ARG A 89 -6.13 6.46 5.79
CA ARG A 89 -6.51 5.22 5.07
C ARG A 89 -7.81 4.58 5.59
N SER A 90 -7.99 4.56 6.91
CA SER A 90 -9.20 4.00 7.53
C SER A 90 -10.47 4.76 7.16
N GLU A 91 -10.42 6.10 7.19
CA GLU A 91 -11.55 6.97 6.83
C GLU A 91 -11.85 6.90 5.34
N LEU A 92 -10.80 6.92 4.52
CA LEU A 92 -10.91 6.80 3.07
C LEU A 92 -11.49 5.46 2.64
N ALA A 93 -11.12 4.35 3.29
CA ALA A 93 -11.69 3.04 3.00
C ALA A 93 -13.20 2.99 3.33
N ARG A 94 -13.62 3.57 4.47
CA ARG A 94 -15.04 3.68 4.83
C ARG A 94 -15.82 4.54 3.83
N LEU A 95 -15.22 5.64 3.34
CA LEU A 95 -15.82 6.46 2.29
C LEU A 95 -15.93 5.69 0.97
N ALA A 96 -14.84 5.04 0.54
CA ALA A 96 -14.75 4.33 -0.73
C ALA A 96 -15.81 3.21 -0.86
N VAL A 97 -16.05 2.47 0.22
CA VAL A 97 -17.08 1.39 0.23
C VAL A 97 -18.48 1.94 -0.04
N ARG A 98 -18.77 3.18 0.40
CA ARG A 98 -20.08 3.82 0.19
C ARG A 98 -20.30 4.27 -1.26
N ILE A 99 -19.27 4.26 -2.11
CA ILE A 99 -19.39 4.49 -3.56
C ILE A 99 -20.09 3.31 -4.24
N TYR A 100 -19.92 2.09 -3.71
CA TYR A 100 -20.46 0.87 -4.29
C TYR A 100 -21.87 0.57 -3.79
N ALA A 101 -22.63 -0.21 -4.57
CA ALA A 101 -23.98 -0.67 -4.21
C ALA A 101 -23.98 -1.45 -2.89
N GLU A 102 -25.08 -1.37 -2.14
CA GLU A 102 -25.17 -1.90 -0.77
C GLU A 102 -24.99 -3.41 -0.69
N ASP A 103 -25.46 -4.15 -1.68
CA ASP A 103 -25.33 -5.60 -1.83
C ASP A 103 -23.89 -6.08 -2.04
N LEU A 104 -23.00 -5.19 -2.47
CA LEU A 104 -21.57 -5.46 -2.62
C LEU A 104 -20.76 -5.14 -1.37
N ARG A 105 -21.36 -4.52 -0.33
CA ARG A 105 -20.64 -4.09 0.88
C ARG A 105 -20.59 -5.22 1.89
N VAL A 106 -19.40 -5.51 2.41
CA VAL A 106 -19.24 -6.52 3.47
C VAL A 106 -19.63 -5.93 4.82
N PRO A 107 -20.64 -6.47 5.53
CA PRO A 107 -21.18 -5.87 6.75
C PRO A 107 -20.11 -5.61 7.82
N ARG A 108 -20.18 -4.43 8.46
CA ARG A 108 -19.27 -3.99 9.54
C ARG A 108 -17.79 -3.94 9.16
N SER A 109 -17.48 -3.80 7.87
CA SER A 109 -16.10 -3.70 7.39
C SER A 109 -15.98 -2.63 6.29
N PRO A 110 -14.77 -2.11 6.04
CA PRO A 110 -14.50 -1.25 4.90
C PRO A 110 -14.14 -2.06 3.64
N LEU A 111 -14.77 -3.23 3.44
CA LEU A 111 -14.51 -4.12 2.31
C LEU A 111 -15.74 -4.24 1.40
N ILE A 112 -15.49 -4.56 0.13
CA ILE A 112 -16.50 -4.94 -0.85
C ILE A 112 -16.25 -6.37 -1.32
N ALA A 113 -17.32 -7.12 -1.56
CA ALA A 113 -17.28 -8.48 -2.10
C ALA A 113 -18.58 -8.78 -2.85
N SER A 114 -18.47 -9.22 -4.11
CA SER A 114 -19.61 -9.80 -4.82
C SER A 114 -20.12 -11.05 -4.08
N PRO A 115 -21.43 -11.35 -4.10
CA PRO A 115 -21.98 -12.54 -3.43
C PRO A 115 -21.27 -13.86 -3.79
N ASP A 116 -20.82 -14.00 -5.04
CA ASP A 116 -20.08 -15.17 -5.51
C ASP A 116 -18.73 -15.37 -4.78
N TRP A 117 -18.21 -14.33 -4.13
CA TRP A 117 -16.97 -14.36 -3.36
C TRP A 117 -17.16 -14.64 -1.87
N GLN A 118 -18.40 -14.59 -1.40
CA GLN A 118 -18.74 -14.78 0.01
C GLN A 118 -19.23 -16.21 0.23
N LEU A 119 -18.41 -17.01 0.91
CA LEU A 119 -18.82 -18.36 1.32
C LEU A 119 -19.83 -18.26 2.45
N SER A 120 -20.92 -19.03 2.36
CA SER A 120 -21.96 -19.09 3.40
C SER A 120 -21.49 -19.78 4.69
N GLN A 121 -20.45 -20.60 4.59
CA GLN A 121 -19.79 -21.29 5.69
C GLN A 121 -18.30 -21.51 5.35
N PRO A 122 -17.43 -21.65 6.36
CA PRO A 122 -16.05 -22.07 6.12
C PRO A 122 -16.00 -23.38 5.32
N VAL A 123 -15.04 -23.47 4.39
CA VAL A 123 -14.77 -24.67 3.61
C VAL A 123 -13.35 -25.14 3.87
N GLU A 124 -13.10 -26.43 3.69
CA GLU A 124 -11.75 -26.98 3.76
C GLU A 124 -10.88 -26.35 2.68
N LEU A 125 -9.70 -25.85 3.04
CA LEU A 125 -8.81 -25.14 2.11
C LEU A 125 -8.45 -26.01 0.89
N GLY A 126 -8.17 -27.30 1.12
CA GLY A 126 -7.86 -28.27 0.07
C GLY A 126 -9.03 -28.62 -0.85
N SER A 127 -10.25 -28.14 -0.58
CA SER A 127 -11.40 -28.31 -1.49
C SER A 127 -11.39 -27.31 -2.65
N LEU A 128 -10.54 -26.27 -2.61
CA LEU A 128 -10.41 -25.29 -3.68
C LEU A 128 -9.46 -25.81 -4.76
N ALA A 129 -9.97 -25.98 -5.99
CA ALA A 129 -9.16 -26.29 -7.15
C ALA A 129 -8.45 -25.02 -7.66
N LEU A 130 -7.12 -25.06 -7.70
CA LEU A 130 -6.29 -23.97 -8.23
C LEU A 130 -5.71 -24.37 -9.58
N GLU A 131 -5.78 -23.48 -10.55
CA GLU A 131 -5.17 -23.69 -11.88
C GLU A 131 -4.22 -22.55 -12.19
N LEU A 132 -3.02 -22.88 -12.68
CA LEU A 132 -2.03 -21.91 -13.10
C LEU A 132 -1.88 -21.91 -14.63
N ASP A 133 -2.12 -20.76 -15.24
CA ASP A 133 -1.83 -20.46 -16.63
C ASP A 133 -0.61 -19.52 -16.73
N GLU A 134 0.54 -20.10 -17.03
CA GLU A 134 1.80 -19.36 -17.20
C GLU A 134 1.91 -18.62 -18.54
N GLY A 135 0.88 -18.69 -19.39
CA GLY A 135 0.81 -17.94 -20.64
C GLY A 135 0.77 -16.42 -20.42
N PRO A 136 1.02 -15.62 -21.48
CA PRO A 136 0.98 -14.16 -21.39
C PRO A 136 -0.44 -13.68 -21.04
N GLN A 137 -0.55 -12.92 -19.96
CA GLN A 137 -1.81 -12.38 -19.46
C GLN A 137 -1.94 -10.90 -19.84
N ARG A 138 -3.08 -10.51 -20.41
CA ARG A 138 -3.36 -9.09 -20.70
C ARG A 138 -4.10 -8.44 -19.53
N VAL A 139 -3.95 -7.14 -19.40
CA VAL A 139 -4.76 -6.25 -18.55
C VAL A 139 -5.36 -5.18 -19.45
N VAL A 140 -6.57 -4.73 -19.13
CA VAL A 140 -7.18 -3.58 -19.81
C VAL A 140 -6.64 -2.27 -19.25
N VAL A 141 -6.47 -2.22 -17.92
CA VAL A 141 -5.99 -1.06 -17.16
C VAL A 141 -4.74 -1.46 -16.39
N ASP A 142 -3.62 -0.78 -16.65
CA ASP A 142 -2.31 -1.04 -16.04
C ASP A 142 -1.71 0.17 -15.31
N GLY A 143 -2.42 1.30 -15.25
CA GLY A 143 -1.96 2.54 -14.61
C GLY A 143 -1.13 3.43 -15.54
N SER A 144 -1.12 3.15 -16.85
CA SER A 144 -0.52 4.00 -17.89
C SER A 144 -1.49 4.95 -18.56
N GLU A 145 -2.77 4.83 -18.24
CA GLU A 145 -3.85 5.55 -18.89
C GLU A 145 -3.77 7.06 -18.56
N PRO A 146 -4.30 7.95 -19.42
CA PRO A 146 -4.28 9.39 -19.18
C PRO A 146 -4.85 9.80 -17.82
N GLU A 147 -5.91 9.11 -17.37
CA GLU A 147 -6.56 9.31 -16.08
C GLU A 147 -5.60 8.99 -14.91
N ALA A 148 -4.80 7.93 -15.02
CA ALA A 148 -3.75 7.62 -14.05
C ALA A 148 -2.58 8.61 -14.15
N ALA A 149 -2.18 8.97 -15.36
CA ALA A 149 -1.05 9.88 -15.61
C ALA A 149 -1.29 11.27 -15.02
N ALA A 150 -2.54 11.74 -14.96
CA ALA A 150 -2.91 13.00 -14.32
C ALA A 150 -2.55 13.05 -12.82
N LEU A 151 -2.54 11.89 -12.15
CA LEU A 151 -2.19 11.74 -10.73
C LEU A 151 -0.67 11.74 -10.48
N LEU A 152 0.15 11.55 -11.52
CA LEU A 152 1.59 11.39 -11.37
C LEU A 152 2.30 12.74 -11.34
N PRO A 153 3.28 12.97 -10.47
CA PRO A 153 3.98 14.25 -10.41
C PRO A 153 4.88 14.43 -11.62
N LEU A 154 5.33 15.67 -11.85
CA LEU A 154 6.37 15.96 -12.83
C LEU A 154 7.69 15.29 -12.43
N ARG A 155 8.30 14.59 -13.37
CA ARG A 155 9.67 14.06 -13.28
C ARG A 155 10.67 15.09 -13.81
N SER A 156 10.31 15.80 -14.87
CA SER A 156 11.05 16.91 -15.47
C SER A 156 10.06 17.93 -16.06
N PRO A 157 10.51 19.11 -16.50
CA PRO A 157 9.60 20.11 -17.11
C PRO A 157 8.76 19.49 -18.23
N GLY A 158 7.45 19.68 -18.15
CA GLY A 158 6.49 19.12 -19.11
C GLY A 158 6.37 17.59 -19.16
N ARG A 159 7.05 16.83 -18.31
CA ARG A 159 7.02 15.35 -18.33
C ARG A 159 6.76 14.76 -16.94
N ARG A 160 5.69 13.97 -16.83
CA ARG A 160 5.32 13.22 -15.62
C ARG A 160 6.08 11.90 -15.52
N PHE A 161 6.02 11.26 -14.35
CA PHE A 161 6.39 9.85 -14.24
C PHE A 161 5.49 8.99 -15.13
N ASP A 162 6.02 7.86 -15.61
CA ASP A 162 5.28 6.97 -16.52
C ASP A 162 4.45 5.90 -15.78
N ARG A 163 4.73 5.70 -14.47
CA ARG A 163 4.08 4.73 -13.58
C ARG A 163 4.04 5.26 -12.14
N TYR A 164 3.05 4.85 -11.36
CA TYR A 164 2.87 5.30 -9.97
C TYR A 164 3.95 4.74 -9.04
N THR A 165 4.30 3.47 -9.20
CA THR A 165 5.41 2.81 -8.51
C THR A 165 6.76 3.46 -8.83
N ALA A 166 6.95 3.99 -10.04
CA ALA A 166 8.14 4.76 -10.39
C ALA A 166 8.23 6.09 -9.62
N ALA A 167 7.10 6.79 -9.44
CA ALA A 167 7.03 8.00 -8.62
C ALA A 167 7.32 7.68 -7.14
N ILE A 168 6.74 6.60 -6.57
CA ILE A 168 7.06 6.13 -5.21
C ILE A 168 8.56 5.89 -5.06
N ARG A 169 9.13 5.04 -5.93
CA ARG A 169 10.55 4.67 -5.85
C ARG A 169 11.47 5.88 -5.90
N HIS A 170 11.12 6.89 -6.68
CA HIS A 170 11.97 8.07 -6.85
C HIS A 170 11.78 9.11 -5.73
N LEU A 171 10.53 9.31 -5.27
CA LEU A 171 10.19 10.44 -4.41
C LEU A 171 10.03 10.06 -2.94
N ASP A 172 9.63 8.83 -2.64
CA ASP A 172 9.32 8.38 -1.29
C ASP A 172 9.51 6.85 -1.18
N PRO A 173 10.74 6.35 -1.37
CA PRO A 173 11.00 4.91 -1.39
C PRO A 173 10.83 4.29 0.01
N PRO A 174 9.97 3.25 0.14
CA PRO A 174 9.94 2.40 1.33
C PRO A 174 11.24 1.60 1.51
N GLN A 175 11.49 1.06 2.71
CA GLN A 175 12.67 0.21 2.98
C GLN A 175 12.72 -1.04 2.09
N LEU A 176 11.57 -1.69 1.86
CA LEU A 176 11.44 -2.83 0.97
C LEU A 176 10.40 -2.47 -0.11
N PHE A 177 10.84 -2.30 -1.36
CA PHE A 177 9.98 -1.88 -2.47
C PHE A 177 10.41 -2.49 -3.79
N GLU A 178 10.16 -3.79 -3.90
CA GLU A 178 10.57 -4.63 -5.02
C GLU A 178 9.36 -5.22 -5.74
N SER A 179 9.51 -5.39 -7.05
CA SER A 179 8.46 -5.96 -7.89
C SER A 179 8.67 -7.47 -8.01
N ARG A 180 8.21 -8.21 -7.00
CA ARG A 180 8.31 -9.68 -6.98
C ARG A 180 7.29 -10.31 -7.95
N PRO A 181 7.60 -11.49 -8.53
CA PRO A 181 6.58 -12.29 -9.22
C PRO A 181 5.40 -12.59 -8.29
N SER A 182 4.21 -12.70 -8.84
CA SER A 182 2.99 -12.93 -8.07
C SER A 182 2.00 -13.79 -8.85
N TYR A 183 1.18 -14.56 -8.12
CA TYR A 183 0.06 -15.27 -8.71
C TYR A 183 -1.12 -14.31 -8.84
N ARG A 184 -1.36 -13.84 -10.07
CA ARG A 184 -2.48 -12.98 -10.42
C ARG A 184 -3.73 -13.84 -10.60
N LEU A 185 -4.84 -13.46 -9.97
CA LEU A 185 -6.12 -14.09 -10.25
C LEU A 185 -6.65 -13.66 -11.62
N LEU A 186 -7.03 -14.62 -12.45
CA LEU A 186 -7.56 -14.43 -13.80
C LEU A 186 -9.08 -14.60 -13.86
N SER A 187 -9.61 -15.59 -13.13
CA SER A 187 -11.05 -15.86 -13.07
C SER A 187 -11.36 -16.89 -11.98
N GLY A 188 -12.65 -17.14 -11.77
CA GLY A 188 -13.13 -18.09 -10.78
C GLY A 188 -13.58 -17.38 -9.51
N VAL A 189 -14.35 -18.11 -8.71
CA VAL A 189 -14.93 -17.60 -7.47
C VAL A 189 -14.91 -18.71 -6.41
N PRO A 190 -14.66 -18.38 -5.13
CA PRO A 190 -14.63 -19.34 -4.04
C PRO A 190 -15.88 -20.23 -3.94
N THR A 191 -17.07 -19.69 -4.20
CA THR A 191 -18.35 -20.45 -4.14
C THR A 191 -18.47 -21.56 -5.17
N ARG A 192 -17.64 -21.54 -6.24
CA ARG A 192 -17.55 -22.59 -7.26
C ARG A 192 -16.35 -23.52 -7.04
N SER A 193 -15.63 -23.36 -5.92
CA SER A 193 -14.44 -24.14 -5.55
C SER A 193 -13.36 -24.22 -6.62
N ARG A 194 -13.26 -23.21 -7.52
CA ARG A 194 -12.27 -23.18 -8.58
C ARG A 194 -11.78 -21.75 -8.83
N LEU A 195 -10.46 -21.58 -8.79
CA LEU A 195 -9.78 -20.32 -9.01
C LEU A 195 -8.67 -20.52 -10.05
N ARG A 196 -8.64 -19.64 -11.05
CA ARG A 196 -7.65 -19.66 -12.12
C ARG A 196 -6.71 -18.48 -11.95
N PHE A 197 -5.43 -18.77 -11.95
CA PHE A 197 -4.35 -17.83 -11.78
C PHE A 197 -3.44 -17.81 -13.00
N GLY A 198 -2.70 -16.72 -13.15
CA GLY A 198 -1.57 -16.64 -14.04
C GLY A 198 -0.44 -15.88 -13.38
N MET A 199 0.63 -15.62 -14.13
CA MET A 199 1.74 -14.82 -13.63
C MET A 199 1.47 -13.32 -13.75
N GLY A 200 1.89 -12.57 -12.74
CA GLY A 200 1.98 -11.11 -12.76
C GLY A 200 3.15 -10.62 -11.92
N ALA A 201 3.30 -9.31 -11.80
CA ALA A 201 4.28 -8.67 -10.94
C ALA A 201 3.59 -7.84 -9.86
N TYR A 202 4.17 -7.79 -8.66
CA TYR A 202 3.60 -7.04 -7.53
C TYR A 202 3.28 -5.57 -7.89
N PHE A 203 4.10 -4.94 -8.72
CA PHE A 203 3.87 -3.56 -9.15
C PHE A 203 2.67 -3.40 -10.09
N ASP A 204 2.26 -4.42 -10.84
CA ASP A 204 1.05 -4.37 -11.67
C ASP A 204 -0.20 -4.09 -10.81
N LYS A 205 -0.24 -4.60 -9.57
CA LYS A 205 -1.29 -4.28 -8.59
C LYS A 205 -1.15 -2.86 -8.05
N LEU A 206 0.07 -2.46 -7.69
CA LEU A 206 0.32 -1.18 -7.02
C LEU A 206 0.10 0.02 -7.94
N ASP A 207 0.49 -0.09 -9.22
CA ASP A 207 0.32 0.98 -10.21
C ASP A 207 -1.14 1.37 -10.43
N VAL A 208 -2.07 0.46 -10.14
CA VAL A 208 -3.51 0.72 -10.16
C VAL A 208 -4.03 1.02 -8.74
N SER A 209 -3.80 0.12 -7.79
CA SER A 209 -4.48 0.16 -6.49
C SER A 209 -4.05 1.34 -5.62
N GLU A 210 -2.77 1.69 -5.62
CA GLU A 210 -2.30 2.86 -4.86
C GLU A 210 -2.64 4.17 -5.57
N ALA A 211 -2.70 4.18 -6.91
CA ALA A 211 -3.19 5.32 -7.67
C ALA A 211 -4.67 5.60 -7.40
N LEU A 212 -5.53 4.57 -7.30
CA LEU A 212 -6.94 4.71 -6.91
C LEU A 212 -7.13 5.23 -5.49
N GLY A 213 -6.22 4.87 -4.58
CA GLY A 213 -6.17 5.44 -3.23
C GLY A 213 -5.75 6.91 -3.25
N HIS A 214 -4.74 7.24 -4.04
CA HIS A 214 -4.26 8.60 -4.23
C HIS A 214 -5.34 9.50 -4.81
N GLU A 215 -6.00 9.09 -5.88
CA GLU A 215 -7.07 9.86 -6.53
C GLU A 215 -8.14 10.30 -5.50
N LEU A 216 -8.62 9.34 -4.71
CA LEU A 216 -9.59 9.63 -3.66
C LEU A 216 -9.04 10.61 -2.61
N ALA A 217 -7.77 10.45 -2.23
CA ALA A 217 -7.13 11.32 -1.26
C ALA A 217 -6.92 12.75 -1.78
N ALA A 218 -6.53 12.91 -3.04
CA ALA A 218 -6.36 14.21 -3.69
C ALA A 218 -7.71 14.95 -3.72
N VAL A 219 -8.77 14.27 -4.17
CA VAL A 219 -10.14 14.81 -4.22
C VAL A 219 -10.66 15.23 -2.84
N CYS A 220 -10.40 14.42 -1.79
CA CYS A 220 -10.77 14.77 -0.42
C CYS A 220 -9.96 15.98 0.09
N THR A 221 -8.67 16.05 -0.22
CA THR A 221 -7.82 17.18 0.16
C THR A 221 -8.31 18.48 -0.48
N GLU A 222 -8.71 18.44 -1.76
CA GLU A 222 -9.34 19.57 -2.46
C GLU A 222 -10.66 20.01 -1.82
N LEU A 223 -11.44 19.08 -1.27
CA LEU A 223 -12.68 19.37 -0.54
C LEU A 223 -12.44 19.88 0.89
N GLY A 224 -11.20 19.93 1.35
CA GLY A 224 -10.85 20.31 2.71
C GLY A 224 -11.02 19.18 3.75
N GLY A 225 -11.18 17.93 3.33
CA GLY A 225 -11.30 16.77 4.23
C GLY A 225 -12.09 15.61 3.64
N VAL A 226 -12.30 14.56 4.44
CA VAL A 226 -13.15 13.41 4.07
C VAL A 226 -14.61 13.87 4.07
N PRO A 227 -15.33 13.87 2.93
CA PRO A 227 -16.72 14.30 2.89
C PRO A 227 -17.63 13.32 3.63
N GLU A 228 -18.72 13.85 4.21
CA GLU A 228 -19.72 13.04 4.92
C GLU A 228 -20.45 12.08 3.99
N SER A 229 -20.68 12.49 2.73
CA SER A 229 -21.42 11.75 1.70
C SER A 229 -20.55 11.43 0.49
N PRO A 230 -20.63 10.20 -0.08
CA PRO A 230 -19.93 9.86 -1.32
C PRO A 230 -20.43 10.65 -2.54
N ALA A 231 -21.61 11.29 -2.47
CA ALA A 231 -22.11 12.14 -3.56
C ALA A 231 -21.17 13.31 -3.92
N ALA A 232 -20.36 13.78 -2.96
CA ALA A 232 -19.36 14.82 -3.21
C ALA A 232 -18.19 14.37 -4.12
N LEU A 233 -18.12 13.06 -4.44
CA LEU A 233 -17.10 12.45 -5.27
C LEU A 233 -17.57 12.21 -6.72
N GLU A 234 -18.85 12.41 -7.01
CA GLU A 234 -19.44 12.10 -8.32
C GLU A 234 -18.78 12.92 -9.44
N GLY A 235 -18.29 12.23 -10.49
CA GLY A 235 -17.60 12.85 -11.62
C GLY A 235 -16.20 13.39 -11.30
N ARG A 236 -15.64 13.05 -10.12
CA ARG A 236 -14.32 13.52 -9.67
C ARG A 236 -13.29 12.41 -9.50
N LEU A 237 -13.64 11.18 -9.86
CA LEU A 237 -12.75 10.02 -9.74
C LEU A 237 -12.56 9.33 -11.11
N PRO A 238 -12.05 10.04 -12.13
CA PRO A 238 -12.00 9.53 -13.51
C PRO A 238 -11.23 8.21 -13.65
N PHE A 239 -10.15 8.00 -12.90
CA PHE A 239 -9.39 6.75 -12.97
C PHE A 239 -10.15 5.59 -12.30
N ARG A 240 -10.84 5.83 -11.18
CA ARG A 240 -11.75 4.84 -10.59
C ARG A 240 -12.94 4.53 -11.49
N GLU A 241 -13.52 5.53 -12.14
CA GLU A 241 -14.63 5.37 -13.08
C GLU A 241 -14.20 4.55 -14.31
N LEU A 242 -13.00 4.81 -14.85
CA LEU A 242 -12.39 4.04 -15.93
C LEU A 242 -12.29 2.55 -15.57
N LEU A 243 -11.92 2.24 -14.33
CA LEU A 243 -11.81 0.88 -13.84
C LEU A 243 -13.16 0.13 -13.87
N GLY A 244 -14.30 0.79 -13.67
CA GLY A 244 -15.61 0.15 -13.72
C GLY A 244 -15.79 -0.94 -12.64
N ASP A 245 -16.21 -2.14 -13.06
CA ASP A 245 -16.49 -3.26 -12.15
C ASP A 245 -15.22 -3.68 -11.36
N PRO A 246 -15.19 -3.55 -10.03
CA PRO A 246 -14.03 -3.92 -9.24
C PRO A 246 -13.78 -5.42 -9.18
N PHE A 247 -14.75 -6.27 -9.55
CA PHE A 247 -14.64 -7.73 -9.53
C PHE A 247 -14.26 -8.33 -10.89
N ASP A 248 -14.19 -7.52 -11.95
CA ASP A 248 -13.66 -7.95 -13.24
C ASP A 248 -12.12 -8.09 -13.16
N THR A 249 -11.67 -9.34 -13.03
CA THR A 249 -10.26 -9.73 -12.91
C THR A 249 -9.46 -9.54 -14.21
N GLN A 250 -10.12 -9.28 -15.35
CA GLN A 250 -9.46 -8.95 -16.61
C GLN A 250 -9.14 -7.46 -16.72
N ARG A 251 -9.91 -6.60 -16.02
CA ARG A 251 -9.72 -5.15 -16.08
C ARG A 251 -8.41 -4.70 -15.47
N ARG A 252 -7.98 -5.26 -14.34
CA ARG A 252 -6.69 -4.95 -13.70
C ARG A 252 -5.97 -6.20 -13.22
N ALA A 253 -4.70 -6.05 -12.87
CA ALA A 253 -4.00 -7.09 -12.13
C ALA A 253 -4.58 -7.21 -10.71
N VAL A 254 -5.17 -8.37 -10.41
CA VAL A 254 -5.64 -8.72 -9.06
C VAL A 254 -4.65 -9.71 -8.48
N ILE A 255 -3.83 -9.25 -7.54
CA ILE A 255 -2.89 -10.10 -6.79
C ILE A 255 -3.47 -10.28 -5.38
N PRO A 256 -3.98 -11.49 -5.06
CA PRO A 256 -4.58 -11.76 -3.76
C PRO A 256 -3.55 -11.83 -2.66
N ALA A 257 -3.93 -11.32 -1.49
CA ALA A 257 -3.27 -11.63 -0.24
C ALA A 257 -4.04 -12.73 0.50
N VAL A 258 -3.32 -13.56 1.24
CA VAL A 258 -3.87 -14.59 2.13
C VAL A 258 -3.63 -14.13 3.56
N THR A 259 -4.71 -13.93 4.30
CA THR A 259 -4.68 -13.55 5.72
C THR A 259 -5.20 -14.70 6.57
N THR A 260 -4.47 -15.06 7.63
CA THR A 260 -4.78 -16.25 8.44
C THR A 260 -5.15 -15.87 9.88
N LEU A 261 -6.36 -16.22 10.30
CA LEU A 261 -6.80 -16.07 11.69
C LEU A 261 -6.32 -17.24 12.54
N THR A 262 -5.21 -17.05 13.26
CA THR A 262 -4.67 -18.07 14.18
C THR A 262 -5.40 -18.07 15.53
N LEU A 263 -6.19 -19.11 15.81
CA LEU A 263 -6.86 -19.29 17.10
C LEU A 263 -6.00 -20.11 18.07
N ARG A 264 -5.58 -19.49 19.18
CA ARG A 264 -4.88 -20.17 20.28
C ARG A 264 -5.89 -20.63 21.33
N LEU A 265 -6.10 -21.93 21.35
CA LEU A 265 -6.90 -22.58 22.38
C LEU A 265 -6.11 -22.63 23.69
N ARG A 266 -6.78 -22.30 24.80
CA ARG A 266 -6.23 -22.40 26.15
C ARG A 266 -7.02 -23.44 26.92
N ARG A 267 -6.38 -24.08 27.91
CA ARG A 267 -7.11 -24.97 28.82
C ARG A 267 -8.14 -24.16 29.58
N TYR A 268 -9.36 -24.69 29.67
CA TYR A 268 -10.38 -24.14 30.54
C TYR A 268 -9.82 -23.93 31.96
N PRO A 269 -10.09 -22.78 32.62
CA PRO A 269 -11.08 -21.75 32.28
C PRO A 269 -10.56 -20.59 31.41
N ALA A 270 -9.33 -20.64 30.90
CA ALA A 270 -8.79 -19.54 30.10
C ALA A 270 -9.50 -19.43 28.74
N ALA A 271 -9.90 -18.20 28.38
CA ALA A 271 -10.54 -17.93 27.11
C ALA A 271 -9.57 -18.15 25.93
N PRO A 272 -10.07 -18.60 24.76
CA PRO A 272 -9.30 -18.58 23.51
C PRO A 272 -8.80 -17.16 23.19
N SER A 273 -7.69 -17.08 22.47
CA SER A 273 -7.12 -15.80 22.01
C SER A 273 -6.66 -15.92 20.57
N PHE A 274 -6.51 -14.80 19.87
CA PHE A 274 -5.87 -14.75 18.55
C PHE A 274 -4.76 -13.70 18.53
N LEU A 275 -3.96 -13.71 17.48
CA LEU A 275 -2.85 -12.78 17.28
C LEU A 275 -3.25 -11.68 16.31
N LEU A 276 -2.79 -10.46 16.60
CA LEU A 276 -2.86 -9.32 15.70
C LEU A 276 -1.45 -8.74 15.55
N HIS A 277 -1.13 -8.32 14.34
CA HIS A 277 0.09 -7.60 14.00
C HIS A 277 -0.26 -6.14 13.69
N TRP A 278 0.44 -5.20 14.34
CA TRP A 278 0.34 -3.78 14.01
C TRP A 278 1.27 -3.46 12.84
N ARG A 279 0.71 -3.02 11.71
CA ARG A 279 1.48 -2.70 10.51
C ARG A 279 2.10 -1.30 10.63
N ASP A 280 3.38 -1.24 11.00
CA ASP A 280 4.13 0.02 11.17
C ASP A 280 4.14 0.85 9.86
N PRO A 281 3.53 2.06 9.86
CA PRO A 281 3.52 2.94 8.69
C PRO A 281 4.89 3.31 8.13
N ALA A 282 5.94 3.25 8.94
CA ALA A 282 7.30 3.54 8.50
C ALA A 282 7.94 2.39 7.70
N LYS A 283 7.35 1.19 7.72
CA LYS A 283 7.94 -0.02 7.13
C LYS A 283 7.19 -0.58 5.92
N VAL A 284 5.90 -0.31 5.78
CA VAL A 284 5.08 -0.91 4.71
C VAL A 284 4.57 0.12 3.70
N ALA A 285 4.60 -0.25 2.42
CA ALA A 285 4.11 0.59 1.32
C ALA A 285 2.57 0.64 1.23
N THR A 286 1.90 -0.42 1.70
CA THR A 286 0.44 -0.62 1.60
C THR A 286 -0.15 -0.97 2.96
N ALA A 287 -1.41 -0.56 3.17
CA ALA A 287 -2.17 -0.86 4.39
C ALA A 287 -1.40 -0.53 5.69
N ALA A 288 -0.70 0.59 5.70
CA ALA A 288 0.00 1.14 6.86
C ALA A 288 -0.97 1.59 7.96
N GLY A 289 -0.60 1.39 9.23
CA GLY A 289 -1.30 1.99 10.37
C GLY A 289 -2.62 1.30 10.72
N ILE A 290 -2.72 -0.01 10.48
CA ILE A 290 -3.85 -0.85 10.87
C ILE A 290 -3.38 -2.11 11.59
N TYR A 291 -4.23 -2.67 12.44
CA TYR A 291 -4.07 -4.03 12.92
C TYR A 291 -4.57 -5.01 11.86
N ASP A 292 -3.76 -6.02 11.58
CA ASP A 292 -4.11 -7.15 10.74
C ASP A 292 -3.92 -8.45 11.51
N VAL A 293 -4.53 -9.53 11.02
CA VAL A 293 -4.23 -10.87 11.53
C VAL A 293 -2.82 -11.27 11.14
N VAL A 294 -2.27 -12.25 11.86
CA VAL A 294 -0.95 -12.83 11.57
C VAL A 294 -1.03 -14.36 11.60
N PRO A 295 -0.50 -15.05 10.57
CA PRO A 295 0.28 -14.48 9.45
C PRO A 295 -0.56 -13.89 8.30
N ALA A 296 0.06 -13.01 7.52
CA ALA A 296 -0.54 -12.43 6.32
C ALA A 296 0.50 -12.14 5.22
N GLY A 297 0.24 -12.59 3.99
CA GLY A 297 1.17 -12.38 2.87
C GLY A 297 0.49 -12.37 1.49
N GLU A 298 1.16 -11.78 0.51
CA GLU A 298 0.72 -11.83 -0.89
C GLU A 298 0.93 -13.24 -1.45
N PHE A 299 0.00 -13.73 -2.29
CA PHE A 299 0.16 -15.05 -2.90
C PHE A 299 1.22 -14.99 -4.00
N GLN A 300 2.45 -15.33 -3.62
CA GLN A 300 3.65 -15.18 -4.42
C GLN A 300 4.54 -16.42 -4.34
N PRO A 301 5.27 -16.75 -5.42
CA PRO A 301 6.38 -17.68 -5.31
C PRO A 301 7.46 -17.12 -4.38
N SER A 302 8.16 -18.03 -3.72
CA SER A 302 9.28 -17.73 -2.82
C SER A 302 10.51 -17.18 -3.55
N SER A 303 10.61 -17.37 -4.87
CA SER A 303 11.71 -16.84 -5.68
C SER A 303 11.28 -16.44 -7.10
N VAL A 304 12.25 -15.89 -7.85
CA VAL A 304 12.14 -15.63 -9.29
C VAL A 304 12.36 -16.87 -10.15
N ALA A 305 12.87 -17.97 -9.57
CA ALA A 305 13.18 -19.19 -10.29
C ALA A 305 11.90 -19.87 -10.81
N LEU A 306 12.00 -20.45 -12.02
CA LEU A 306 10.83 -21.02 -12.71
C LEU A 306 10.20 -22.19 -11.96
N TRP A 307 11.01 -23.00 -11.27
CA TRP A 307 10.50 -24.17 -10.54
C TRP A 307 9.65 -23.78 -9.32
N ASP A 308 10.00 -22.68 -8.63
CA ASP A 308 9.26 -22.21 -7.45
C ASP A 308 7.85 -21.71 -7.83
N ARG A 309 7.62 -21.31 -9.08
CA ARG A 309 6.29 -20.91 -9.58
C ARG A 309 5.26 -22.04 -9.57
N ARG A 310 5.70 -23.29 -9.62
CA ARG A 310 4.81 -24.45 -9.55
C ARG A 310 4.85 -25.10 -8.19
N CYS A 311 6.04 -25.17 -7.58
CA CYS A 311 6.19 -25.71 -6.23
C CYS A 311 5.44 -24.88 -5.19
N ASP A 312 5.38 -23.56 -5.35
CA ASP A 312 4.76 -22.68 -4.36
C ASP A 312 3.32 -22.29 -4.73
N PHE A 313 2.79 -22.83 -5.83
CA PHE A 313 1.42 -22.56 -6.26
C PHE A 313 0.40 -23.40 -5.46
N ASP A 314 0.36 -23.13 -4.16
CA ASP A 314 -0.50 -23.81 -3.19
C ASP A 314 -0.78 -22.85 -2.02
N LEU A 315 -2.06 -22.66 -1.68
CA LEU A 315 -2.46 -21.72 -0.63
C LEU A 315 -1.96 -22.15 0.76
N TRP A 316 -1.92 -23.44 1.05
CA TRP A 316 -1.40 -23.96 2.31
C TRP A 316 0.10 -23.73 2.42
N ARG A 317 0.86 -23.99 1.34
CA ARG A 317 2.30 -23.70 1.26
C ARG A 317 2.60 -22.22 1.48
N ASN A 318 1.76 -21.33 0.94
CA ASN A 318 1.86 -19.90 1.22
C ASN A 318 1.63 -19.60 2.71
N ILE A 319 0.55 -20.11 3.31
CA ILE A 319 0.23 -19.90 4.73
C ILE A 319 1.36 -20.38 5.65
N VAL A 320 1.89 -21.58 5.43
CA VAL A 320 2.98 -22.16 6.24
C VAL A 320 4.26 -21.31 6.13
N ARG A 321 4.57 -20.81 4.92
CA ARG A 321 5.73 -19.92 4.73
C ARG A 321 5.58 -18.63 5.53
N GLU A 322 4.42 -17.98 5.45
CA GLU A 322 4.16 -16.75 6.21
C GLU A 322 4.18 -16.99 7.73
N TYR A 323 3.73 -18.16 8.21
CA TYR A 323 3.94 -18.56 9.62
C TYR A 323 5.42 -18.61 10.01
N SER A 324 6.25 -19.23 9.16
CA SER A 324 7.68 -19.38 9.41
C SER A 324 8.40 -18.03 9.43
N GLU A 325 8.02 -17.13 8.54
CA GLU A 325 8.61 -15.80 8.39
C GLU A 325 8.14 -14.87 9.52
N GLU A 326 6.83 -14.71 9.72
CA GLU A 326 6.29 -13.71 10.65
C GLU A 326 6.23 -14.16 12.12
N LEU A 327 6.05 -15.46 12.41
CA LEU A 327 5.96 -15.95 13.80
C LEU A 327 7.22 -16.67 14.29
N LEU A 328 7.95 -17.36 13.41
CA LEU A 328 9.16 -18.08 13.77
C LEU A 328 10.44 -17.30 13.48
N GLY A 329 10.35 -16.15 12.79
CA GLY A 329 11.48 -15.27 12.52
C GLY A 329 12.48 -15.81 11.50
N THR A 330 12.02 -16.71 10.62
CA THR A 330 12.83 -17.18 9.49
C THR A 330 13.04 -16.02 8.52
N PRO A 331 14.24 -15.84 7.93
CA PRO A 331 14.42 -14.82 6.90
C PRO A 331 13.43 -15.02 5.75
N GLU A 332 12.86 -13.92 5.25
CA GLU A 332 12.02 -13.94 4.05
C GLU A 332 12.76 -14.64 2.90
N HIS A 333 12.02 -15.46 2.16
CA HIS A 333 12.52 -16.01 0.92
C HIS A 333 12.43 -14.90 -0.14
N ASP A 334 13.55 -14.19 -0.34
CA ASP A 334 13.68 -13.03 -1.23
C ASP A 334 14.11 -13.39 -2.68
N GLY A 335 14.16 -14.69 -2.97
CA GLY A 335 14.54 -15.21 -4.27
C GLY A 335 16.03 -15.26 -4.58
N THR A 336 16.91 -15.02 -3.60
CA THR A 336 18.37 -15.21 -3.76
C THR A 336 18.83 -16.64 -3.53
N ARG A 337 17.95 -17.53 -3.06
CA ARG A 337 18.27 -18.93 -2.79
C ARG A 337 18.35 -19.75 -4.06
N THR A 338 19.31 -20.65 -4.11
CA THR A 338 19.59 -21.54 -5.25
C THR A 338 18.93 -22.92 -5.10
N GLN A 339 18.25 -23.18 -3.98
CA GLN A 339 17.60 -24.46 -3.69
C GLN A 339 16.11 -24.24 -3.40
N PRO A 340 15.23 -25.15 -3.87
CA PRO A 340 13.81 -25.09 -3.60
C PRO A 340 13.53 -25.29 -2.11
N ILE A 341 12.38 -24.79 -1.66
CA ILE A 341 11.91 -25.05 -0.29
C ILE A 341 11.45 -26.51 -0.18
N ASP A 342 11.97 -27.22 0.81
CA ASP A 342 11.51 -28.56 1.16
C ASP A 342 10.25 -28.46 2.04
N TYR A 343 9.09 -28.49 1.40
CA TYR A 343 7.80 -28.50 2.08
C TYR A 343 7.49 -29.83 2.79
N GLU A 344 8.13 -30.94 2.41
CA GLU A 344 7.89 -32.25 3.03
C GLU A 344 8.70 -32.42 4.31
N GLY A 345 9.88 -31.79 4.37
CA GLY A 345 10.76 -31.73 5.55
C GLY A 345 10.54 -30.51 6.45
N TRP A 346 9.54 -29.67 6.19
CA TRP A 346 9.25 -28.47 6.99
C TRP A 346 8.76 -28.89 8.40
N PRO A 347 9.34 -28.37 9.51
CA PRO A 347 8.94 -28.73 10.88
C PRO A 347 7.47 -28.52 11.22
#